data_AF-A0A7Y5HUZ4-F1
#
_entry.id   AF-A0A7Y5HUZ4-F1
#
_cell.length_a   1.000
_cell.length_b   1.000
_cell.length_c   1.000
_cell.angle_alpha   90.00
_cell.angle_beta   90.00
_cell.angle_gamma   90.00
#
_symmetry.space_group_name_H-M   'P 1'
#
loop_
_entity.id
_entity.type
_entity.pdbx_description
1 polymer ?
#
loop_
_entity_poly.entity_id
_entity_poly.type
_entity_poly.pdbx_seq_one_letter_code
_entity_poly.pdbx_strand_id
1 'polypeptide(L)'
;MGKNLGDDLREGKATLPLIAAMQRGSASERDTVRHAIENGSTERLDAIVSIVRNTGALDIARHAAHSEAERAIAALKQLPANAYTTGLLQLAAQLLERRA
;
A
#
# COMPACT_ATOMS: atom_id res chain seq x y z
N MET A 1 -11.05 -9.39 -1.71
CA MET A 1 -10.79 -9.25 -3.16
C MET A 1 -9.73 -8.17 -3.35
N GLY A 2 -8.45 -8.51 -3.15
CA GLY A 2 -7.35 -7.58 -3.40
C GLY A 2 -6.78 -7.83 -4.79
N LYS A 3 -6.65 -6.79 -5.61
CA LYS A 3 -5.92 -6.89 -6.89
C LYS A 3 -4.48 -7.32 -6.61
N ASN A 4 -3.93 -8.19 -7.45
CA ASN A 4 -2.56 -8.67 -7.30
C ASN A 4 -1.58 -7.61 -7.80
N LEU A 5 -0.35 -7.60 -7.28
CA LEU A 5 0.72 -6.67 -7.70
C LEU A 5 0.91 -6.64 -9.23
N GLY A 6 0.69 -7.78 -9.90
CA GLY A 6 0.74 -7.86 -11.37
C GLY A 6 -0.36 -7.08 -12.09
N ASP A 7 -1.53 -6.91 -11.49
CA ASP A 7 -2.62 -6.11 -12.07
C ASP A 7 -2.30 -4.61 -11.95
N ASP A 8 -1.77 -4.17 -10.80
CA ASP A 8 -1.31 -2.79 -10.63
C ASP A 8 -0.20 -2.44 -11.62
N LEU A 9 0.75 -3.36 -11.83
CA LEU A 9 1.81 -3.19 -12.83
C LEU A 9 1.26 -3.14 -14.25
N ARG A 10 0.32 -4.03 -14.63
CA ARG A 10 -0.28 -4.04 -15.98
C ARG A 10 -1.07 -2.75 -16.26
N GLU A 11 -1.63 -2.14 -15.22
CA GLU A 11 -2.30 -0.83 -15.29
C GLU A 11 -1.31 0.35 -15.23
N GLY A 12 0.00 0.10 -15.13
CA GLY A 12 1.05 1.13 -15.01
C GLY A 12 1.02 1.89 -13.68
N LYS A 13 0.39 1.34 -12.65
CA LYS A 13 0.15 2.02 -11.38
C LYS A 13 1.31 1.83 -10.41
N ALA A 14 1.93 2.94 -10.04
CA ALA A 14 2.88 2.99 -8.94
C ALA A 14 2.12 3.03 -7.60
N THR A 15 1.78 1.86 -7.04
CA THR A 15 1.20 1.78 -5.69
C THR A 15 2.24 2.04 -4.61
N LEU A 16 1.80 2.31 -3.38
CA LEU A 16 2.68 2.66 -2.27
C LEU A 16 3.80 1.62 -2.01
N PRO A 17 3.57 0.29 -2.10
CA PRO A 17 4.65 -0.69 -2.04
C PRO A 17 5.71 -0.51 -3.13
N LEU A 18 5.33 -0.21 -4.38
CA LEU A 18 6.29 -0.03 -5.46
C LEU A 18 7.10 1.26 -5.30
N ILE A 19 6.46 2.35 -4.85
CA ILE A 19 7.14 3.61 -4.53
C ILE A 19 8.18 3.40 -3.42
N ALA A 20 7.79 2.72 -2.33
CA ALA A 20 8.68 2.43 -1.21
C ALA A 20 9.85 1.51 -1.63
N ALA A 21 9.58 0.52 -2.49
CA ALA A 21 10.60 -0.35 -3.05
C ALA A 21 11.63 0.44 -3.91
N MET A 22 11.17 1.36 -4.75
CA MET A 22 12.06 2.24 -5.53
C MET A 22 12.89 3.17 -4.65
N GLN A 23 12.34 3.66 -3.53
CA GLN A 23 13.06 4.55 -2.62
C GLN A 23 14.18 3.82 -1.84
N ARG A 24 13.94 2.57 -1.42
CA ARG A 24 14.82 1.81 -0.53
C ARG A 24 15.70 0.79 -1.25
N GLY A 25 15.34 0.40 -2.46
CA GLY A 25 16.12 -0.51 -3.29
C GLY A 25 17.38 0.15 -3.84
N SER A 26 18.33 -0.71 -4.21
CA SER A 26 19.53 -0.35 -4.97
C SER A 26 19.18 0.27 -6.33
N ALA A 27 20.18 0.87 -7.00
CA ALA A 27 19.99 1.44 -8.32
C ALA A 27 19.41 0.42 -9.34
N SER A 28 19.95 -0.80 -9.37
CA SER A 28 19.49 -1.87 -10.27
C SER A 28 18.06 -2.31 -9.96
N GLU A 29 17.68 -2.41 -8.68
CA GLU A 29 16.33 -2.80 -8.29
C GLU A 29 15.33 -1.70 -8.64
N ARG A 30 15.70 -0.45 -8.42
CA ARG A 30 14.91 0.73 -8.78
C ARG A 30 14.65 0.80 -10.28
N ASP A 31 15.67 0.54 -11.10
CA ASP A 31 15.51 0.53 -12.56
C ASP A 31 14.62 -0.62 -13.01
N THR A 32 14.73 -1.80 -12.38
CA THR A 32 13.85 -2.94 -12.65
C THR A 32 12.38 -2.59 -12.36
N VAL A 33 12.11 -1.98 -11.21
CA VAL A 33 10.75 -1.59 -10.81
C VAL A 33 10.23 -0.45 -11.69
N ARG A 34 11.06 0.56 -11.97
CA ARG A 34 10.73 1.68 -12.87
C ARG A 34 10.32 1.19 -14.25
N HIS A 35 11.16 0.35 -14.87
CA HIS A 35 10.89 -0.19 -16.19
C HIS A 35 9.56 -0.95 -16.24
N ALA A 36 9.26 -1.74 -15.19
CA ALA A 36 8.01 -2.47 -15.11
C ALA A 36 6.79 -1.54 -15.04
N ILE A 37 6.88 -0.43 -14.29
CA ILE A 37 5.80 0.56 -14.18
C ILE A 37 5.62 1.32 -15.50
N GLU A 38 6.69 1.86 -16.07
CA GLU A 38 6.64 2.70 -17.28
C GLU A 38 6.15 1.94 -18.51
N ASN A 39 6.41 0.63 -18.59
CA ASN A 39 6.04 -0.21 -19.73
C ASN A 39 4.86 -1.15 -19.42
N GLY A 40 4.27 -1.07 -18.22
CA GLY A 40 3.23 -2.00 -17.77
C GLY A 40 3.64 -3.49 -17.83
N SER A 41 4.95 -3.78 -17.71
CA SER A 41 5.52 -5.10 -17.97
C SER A 41 5.49 -5.99 -16.73
N THR A 42 5.01 -7.22 -16.91
CA THR A 42 5.01 -8.27 -15.89
C THR A 42 6.05 -9.36 -16.16
N GLU A 43 6.93 -9.18 -17.14
CA GLU A 43 7.96 -10.18 -17.51
C GLU A 43 8.91 -10.52 -16.35
N ARG A 44 9.17 -9.54 -15.48
CA ARG A 44 10.05 -9.67 -14.31
C ARG A 44 9.27 -9.65 -13.00
N LEU A 45 8.01 -10.10 -13.01
CA LEU A 45 7.14 -10.03 -11.83
C LEU A 45 7.75 -10.69 -10.59
N ASP A 46 8.38 -11.86 -10.71
CA ASP A 46 9.01 -12.54 -9.58
C ASP A 46 10.18 -11.74 -8.98
N ALA A 47 10.96 -11.07 -9.83
CA ALA A 47 12.03 -10.18 -9.38
C ALA A 47 11.44 -8.97 -8.65
N ILE A 48 10.37 -8.36 -9.18
CA ILE A 48 9.70 -7.21 -8.55
C ILE A 48 9.10 -7.61 -7.20
N VAL A 49 8.43 -8.77 -7.11
CA VAL A 49 7.89 -9.30 -5.85
C VAL A 49 9.02 -9.50 -4.83
N SER A 50 10.17 -10.03 -5.27
CA SER A 50 11.35 -10.20 -4.41
C SER A 50 11.91 -8.86 -3.93
N ILE A 51 12.03 -7.87 -4.81
CA ILE A 51 12.47 -6.51 -4.47
C ILE A 51 11.53 -5.89 -3.44
N VAL A 52 10.21 -5.94 -3.67
CA VAL A 52 9.19 -5.39 -2.75
C VAL A 52 9.26 -6.05 -1.36
N ARG A 53 9.52 -7.35 -1.30
CA ARG A 53 9.71 -8.07 -0.03
C ARG A 53 11.03 -7.67 0.66
N ASN A 54 12.15 -7.71 -0.06
CA ASN A 54 13.48 -7.47 0.51
C ASN A 54 13.69 -6.02 0.96
N THR A 55 13.01 -5.07 0.32
CA THR A 55 13.07 -3.65 0.70
C THR A 55 12.21 -3.31 1.93
N GLY A 56 11.38 -4.24 2.42
CA GLY A 56 10.41 -3.99 3.49
C GLY A 56 9.24 -3.09 3.05
N ALA A 57 9.03 -2.94 1.74
CA ALA A 57 8.05 -2.00 1.20
C ALA A 57 6.60 -2.33 1.55
N LEU A 58 6.28 -3.62 1.74
CA LEU A 58 4.97 -4.04 2.22
C LEU A 58 4.68 -3.52 3.63
N ASP A 59 5.67 -3.52 4.51
CA ASP A 59 5.48 -3.08 5.89
C ASP A 59 5.35 -1.56 5.99
N ILE A 60 6.02 -0.83 5.10
CA ILE A 60 5.82 0.62 4.93
C ILE A 60 4.38 0.91 4.51
N ALA A 61 3.87 0.19 3.50
CA ALA A 61 2.51 0.40 3.04
C ALA A 61 1.48 0.06 4.13
N ARG A 62 1.73 -1.00 4.91
CA ARG A 62 0.91 -1.35 6.09
C ARG A 62 0.93 -0.26 7.16
N HIS A 63 2.12 0.23 7.53
CA HIS A 63 2.23 1.32 8.50
C HIS A 63 1.52 2.59 8.04
N ALA A 64 1.65 2.94 6.76
CA ALA A 64 0.94 4.08 6.20
C ALA A 64 -0.58 3.89 6.30
N ALA A 65 -1.10 2.71 5.92
CA ALA A 65 -2.53 2.41 6.06
C ALA A 65 -3.01 2.49 7.52
N HIS A 66 -2.22 1.98 8.46
CA HIS A 66 -2.52 2.06 9.89
C HIS A 66 -2.56 3.51 10.38
N SER A 67 -1.55 4.30 10.03
CA SER A 67 -1.48 5.73 10.37
C SER A 67 -2.67 6.52 9.81
N GLU A 68 -3.11 6.22 8.59
CA GLU A 68 -4.29 6.87 8.00
C GLU A 68 -5.58 6.49 8.73
N ALA A 69 -5.73 5.23 9.15
CA ALA A 69 -6.88 4.80 9.95
C ALA A 69 -6.88 5.46 11.34
N GLU A 70 -5.73 5.59 12.00
CA GLU A 70 -5.61 6.32 13.27
C GLU A 70 -5.97 7.80 13.11
N ARG A 71 -5.51 8.44 12.03
CA ARG A 71 -5.88 9.82 11.70
C ARG A 71 -7.39 9.97 11.49
N ALA A 72 -8.02 9.03 10.79
CA ALA A 72 -9.47 9.03 10.59
C ALA A 72 -10.23 8.91 11.93
N ILE A 73 -9.80 7.99 12.81
CA ILE A 73 -10.38 7.84 14.15
C ILE A 73 -10.23 9.12 14.98
N ALA A 74 -9.04 9.73 14.96
CA ALA A 74 -8.78 10.96 15.70
C ALA A 74 -9.67 12.12 15.22
N ALA A 75 -9.89 12.24 13.91
CA ALA A 75 -10.78 13.23 13.33
C ALA A 75 -12.26 12.98 13.70
N LEU A 76 -12.71 11.71 13.62
CA LEU A 76 -14.10 11.33 13.94
C LEU A 76 -14.46 11.58 15.41
N LYS A 77 -13.49 11.44 16.33
CA LYS A 77 -13.69 11.75 17.76
C LYS A 77 -14.04 13.22 18.04
N GLN A 78 -13.80 14.13 17.10
CA GLN A 78 -14.18 15.55 17.22
C GLN A 78 -15.64 15.82 16.81
N LEU A 79 -16.34 14.83 16.22
CA LEU A 79 -17.71 14.98 15.78
C LEU A 79 -18.71 14.54 16.87
N PRO A 80 -19.94 15.07 16.87
CA PRO A 80 -20.98 14.61 17.78
C PRO A 80 -21.22 13.10 17.64
N ALA A 81 -21.44 12.45 18.77
CA ALA A 81 -21.78 11.03 18.81
C ALA A 81 -23.18 10.81 18.20
N ASN A 82 -23.25 10.01 17.13
CA ASN A 82 -24.47 9.59 16.47
C ASN A 82 -24.20 8.28 15.72
N ALA A 83 -25.25 7.66 15.15
CA ALA A 83 -25.13 6.38 14.46
C ALA A 83 -24.11 6.39 13.29
N TYR A 84 -23.98 7.51 12.58
CA TYR A 84 -23.06 7.66 11.45
C TYR A 84 -21.60 7.76 11.92
N THR A 85 -21.31 8.62 12.91
CA THR A 85 -19.97 8.75 13.49
C THR A 85 -19.50 7.42 14.08
N THR A 86 -20.40 6.70 14.77
CA THR A 86 -20.13 5.35 15.30
C THR A 86 -19.81 4.35 14.18
N GLY A 87 -20.59 4.33 13.10
CA GLY A 87 -20.33 3.45 11.96
C GLY A 87 -19.00 3.73 11.28
N LEU A 88 -18.64 5.00 11.08
CA LEU A 88 -17.35 5.39 10.51
C LEU A 88 -16.18 5.01 11.42
N LEU A 89 -16.34 5.17 12.74
CA LEU A 89 -15.33 4.74 13.72
C LEU A 89 -15.10 3.23 13.65
N GLN A 90 -16.16 2.43 13.56
CA GLN A 90 -16.06 0.98 13.41
C GLN A 90 -15.34 0.61 12.11
N LEU A 91 -15.68 1.24 10.99
CA LEU A 91 -15.01 0.99 9.71
C LEU A 91 -13.52 1.30 9.77
N ALA A 92 -13.14 2.45 10.35
CA ALA A 92 -11.74 2.82 10.49
C ALA A 92 -10.98 1.89 11.45
N ALA A 93 -11.58 1.50 12.57
CA ALA A 93 -10.99 0.57 13.52
C ALA A 93 -10.73 -0.82 12.91
N GLN A 94 -11.64 -1.33 12.07
CA GLN A 94 -11.46 -2.60 11.37
C GLN A 94 -10.23 -2.61 10.43
N LEU A 95 -9.81 -1.45 9.93
CA LEU A 95 -8.61 -1.35 9.10
C LEU A 95 -7.32 -1.53 9.89
N LEU A 96 -7.33 -1.30 11.21
CA LEU A 96 -6.17 -1.51 12.10
C LEU A 96 -5.95 -3.01 12.39
N GLU A 97 -7.03 -3.78 12.47
CA GLU A 97 -7.01 -5.20 12.85
C GLU A 97 -6.77 -6.14 11.66
N ARG A 98 -6.86 -5.63 10.42
CA ARG A 98 -6.79 -6.45 9.22
C ARG A 98 -5.39 -7.04 9.02
N ARG A 99 -5.19 -8.28 9.46
CA ARG A 99 -4.10 -9.14 8.99
C ARG A 99 -4.38 -9.58 7.55
N ALA A 100 -3.35 -9.49 6.71
CA ALA A 100 -3.37 -9.89 5.31
C ALA A 100 -3.54 -11.41 5.18
#